data_AF-A0AAP0J5S2-F1
#
_entry.id   AF-A0AAP0J5S2-F1
#
_cell.length_a   1.000
_cell.length_b   1.000
_cell.length_c   1.000
_cell.angle_alpha   90.00
_cell.angle_beta   90.00
_cell.angle_gamma   90.00
#
_symmetry.space_group_name_H-M   'P 1'
#
loop_
_entity.id
_entity.type
_entity.pdbx_description
1 polymer ?
#
loop_
_entity_poly.entity_id
_entity_poly.type
_entity_poly.pdbx_seq_one_letter_code
_entity_poly.pdbx_strand_id
1 'polypeptide(L)'
;MGSCDSAFSKGAIGTCVLHVSAMSAPHHNRNFRSIAPFEKALLNEAGGDGGGPSECDGRYHSNNERIVALSTGWYDGGSRCGRMIRITAQNGRSTTAKVVDECDSRNGCDQEHDYQPPCGNNIVDGSNAVWNDLGLNTDIGVVDVTWSMA
;
A
#
# COMPACT_ATOMS: atom_id res chain seq x y z
N MET A 1 -6.26 23.81 3.62
CA MET A 1 -5.50 23.30 2.46
C MET A 1 -4.09 22.98 2.95
N GLY A 2 -3.82 21.71 3.28
CA GLY A 2 -2.48 21.26 3.61
C GLY A 2 -1.80 20.78 2.33
N SER A 3 -0.91 21.58 1.77
CA SER A 3 -0.13 21.24 0.57
C SER A 3 0.99 20.29 0.95
N CYS A 4 1.06 19.11 0.32
CA CYS A 4 2.28 18.30 0.30
C CYS A 4 3.17 18.78 -0.84
N ASP A 5 3.69 19.99 -0.71
CA ASP A 5 4.76 20.47 -1.58
C ASP A 5 6.11 20.30 -0.86
N SER A 6 7.05 19.65 -1.54
CA SER A 6 8.52 19.74 -1.40
C SER A 6 9.35 18.79 -0.52
N ALA A 7 8.87 17.58 -0.17
CA ALA A 7 9.74 16.55 0.46
C ALA A 7 9.77 15.20 -0.29
N PHE A 8 9.99 15.24 -1.61
CA PHE A 8 10.31 14.05 -2.43
C PHE A 8 11.76 13.55 -2.21
N SER A 9 12.29 13.77 -1.00
CA SER A 9 13.71 13.58 -0.65
C SER A 9 13.83 12.45 0.35
N LYS A 10 14.28 11.28 -0.14
CA LYS A 10 15.13 10.31 0.56
C LYS A 10 15.07 10.37 2.10
N GLY A 11 13.94 9.91 2.69
CA GLY A 11 13.83 9.69 4.14
C GLY A 11 12.78 10.53 4.88
N ALA A 12 11.63 10.84 4.27
CA ALA A 12 10.65 11.73 4.86
C ALA A 12 9.88 11.10 6.04
N ILE A 13 10.08 11.68 7.23
CA ILE A 13 9.23 11.53 8.43
C ILE A 13 8.01 12.47 8.26
N GLY A 14 7.18 12.20 7.26
CA GLY A 14 5.94 12.95 6.98
C GLY A 14 4.70 12.14 7.31
N THR A 15 3.55 12.79 7.49
CA THR A 15 2.26 12.09 7.52
C THR A 15 2.00 11.51 6.14
N CYS A 16 1.77 10.21 6.09
CA CYS A 16 1.51 9.42 4.89
C CYS A 16 0.21 8.65 5.11
N VAL A 17 -0.33 8.07 4.04
CA VAL A 17 -1.57 7.33 4.12
C VAL A 17 -1.26 5.83 4.04
N LEU A 18 -1.69 5.07 5.05
CA LEU A 18 -1.64 3.61 5.05
C LEU A 18 -2.94 3.09 4.42
N HIS A 19 -2.80 2.34 3.33
CA HIS A 19 -3.89 1.61 2.71
C HIS A 19 -3.82 0.13 3.08
N VAL A 20 -4.97 -0.54 3.06
CA VAL A 20 -5.05 -1.99 3.24
C VAL A 20 -4.99 -2.66 1.87
N SER A 21 -4.00 -3.53 1.69
CA SER A 21 -3.70 -4.11 0.38
C SER A 21 -4.63 -5.26 -0.03
N ALA A 22 -5.76 -5.45 0.66
CA ALA A 22 -7.04 -5.95 0.12
C ALA A 22 -7.89 -6.62 1.20
N MET A 23 -9.17 -6.31 1.15
CA MET A 23 -10.23 -7.27 1.42
C MET A 23 -10.67 -7.85 0.08
N SER A 24 -10.66 -9.18 -0.04
CA SER A 24 -11.59 -9.84 -0.95
C SER A 24 -13.02 -9.45 -0.52
N ALA A 25 -13.64 -8.48 -1.19
CA ALA A 25 -15.06 -8.24 -1.02
C ALA A 25 -15.80 -9.52 -1.46
N PRO A 26 -16.70 -10.09 -0.64
CA PRO A 26 -17.48 -11.24 -1.06
C PRO A 26 -18.33 -10.83 -2.26
N HIS A 27 -18.23 -11.62 -3.33
CA HIS A 27 -19.08 -11.71 -4.50
C HIS A 27 -20.24 -10.68 -4.66
N HIS A 28 -20.19 -9.98 -5.79
CA HIS A 28 -21.33 -9.74 -6.68
C HIS A 28 -22.59 -9.08 -6.06
N ASN A 29 -22.60 -7.74 -5.99
CA ASN A 29 -23.85 -6.99 -6.09
C ASN A 29 -23.68 -5.80 -7.04
N ARG A 30 -24.19 -5.93 -8.27
CA ARG A 30 -24.10 -4.91 -9.34
C ARG A 30 -24.94 -3.63 -9.08
N ASN A 31 -25.35 -3.39 -7.84
CA ASN A 31 -26.18 -2.24 -7.46
C ASN A 31 -25.55 -1.31 -6.42
N PHE A 32 -24.30 -1.51 -6.01
CA PHE A 32 -23.59 -0.52 -5.18
C PHE A 32 -22.93 0.55 -6.05
N ARG A 33 -23.70 1.59 -6.36
CA ARG A 33 -23.17 2.90 -6.80
C ARG A 33 -22.79 3.71 -5.56
N SER A 34 -21.62 3.43 -4.98
CA SER A 34 -20.80 4.38 -4.21
C SER A 34 -19.66 3.63 -3.53
N ILE A 35 -18.43 4.04 -3.84
CA ILE A 35 -17.21 3.69 -3.10
C ILE A 35 -16.92 2.19 -3.08
N ALA A 36 -16.59 1.60 -4.24
CA ALA A 36 -15.66 0.47 -4.19
C ALA A 36 -14.32 1.03 -3.66
N PRO A 37 -13.66 0.40 -2.68
CA PRO A 37 -12.31 0.81 -2.32
C PRO A 37 -11.45 0.77 -3.59
N PHE A 38 -10.72 1.86 -3.80
CA PHE A 38 -10.11 2.27 -5.06
C PHE A 38 -8.91 1.42 -5.50
N GLU A 39 -8.67 0.27 -4.88
CA GLU A 39 -7.38 -0.42 -4.96
C GLU A 39 -7.53 -1.92 -5.08
N LYS A 40 -6.96 -2.45 -6.16
CA LYS A 40 -6.46 -3.81 -6.26
C LYS A 40 -5.45 -4.02 -5.15
N ALA A 41 -5.33 -5.27 -4.73
CA ALA A 41 -4.18 -5.72 -3.98
C ALA A 41 -2.89 -5.43 -4.76
N LEU A 42 -2.06 -4.54 -4.23
CA LEU A 42 -0.66 -4.41 -4.66
C LEU A 42 0.20 -5.45 -3.97
N LEU A 43 -0.21 -5.99 -2.82
CA LEU A 43 0.46 -7.08 -2.14
C LEU A 43 -0.22 -8.40 -2.53
N ASN A 44 0.42 -9.07 -3.47
CA ASN A 44 -0.21 -10.12 -4.25
C ASN A 44 -0.20 -11.47 -3.53
N GLU A 45 -1.35 -12.00 -3.14
CA GLU A 45 -1.52 -13.41 -2.79
C GLU A 45 -1.77 -14.26 -4.03
N ALA A 46 -1.13 -15.43 -4.12
CA ALA A 46 -1.31 -16.35 -5.24
C ALA A 46 -2.79 -16.78 -5.36
N GLY A 47 -3.42 -16.46 -6.50
CA GLY A 47 -4.80 -16.83 -6.81
C GLY A 47 -5.89 -15.84 -6.39
N GLY A 48 -5.54 -14.65 -5.91
CA GLY A 48 -6.49 -13.53 -5.77
C GLY A 48 -6.70 -12.76 -7.08
N ASP A 49 -7.72 -11.90 -7.14
CA ASP A 49 -7.91 -10.87 -8.19
C ASP A 49 -6.82 -9.75 -8.11
N GLY A 50 -5.62 -10.08 -7.59
CA GLY A 50 -4.49 -9.19 -7.36
C GLY A 50 -3.63 -8.97 -8.62
N GLY A 51 -2.70 -8.02 -8.57
CA GLY A 51 -1.75 -7.70 -9.63
C GLY A 51 -0.86 -8.85 -10.09
N GLY A 52 0.15 -8.51 -10.90
CA GLY A 52 1.28 -9.40 -11.19
C GLY A 52 2.10 -9.72 -9.92
N PRO A 53 3.18 -10.50 -9.99
CA PRO A 53 4.10 -10.66 -8.87
C PRO A 53 4.76 -9.33 -8.48
N SER A 54 5.22 -9.20 -7.23
CA SER A 54 5.76 -7.93 -6.72
C SER A 54 7.09 -7.53 -7.36
N GLU A 55 7.27 -6.23 -7.62
CA GLU A 55 8.36 -5.67 -8.43
C GLU A 55 9.76 -5.95 -7.85
N CYS A 56 9.92 -6.03 -6.52
CA CYS A 56 11.24 -6.19 -5.92
C CYS A 56 11.87 -7.58 -6.10
N ASP A 57 11.06 -8.64 -6.13
CA ASP A 57 11.57 -10.02 -6.14
C ASP A 57 10.84 -10.96 -7.10
N GLY A 58 9.84 -10.47 -7.83
CA GLY A 58 9.06 -11.25 -8.79
C GLY A 58 8.25 -12.36 -8.14
N ARG A 59 7.81 -12.19 -6.89
CA ARG A 59 7.05 -13.21 -6.14
C ARG A 59 5.70 -12.69 -5.66
N TYR A 60 4.83 -13.64 -5.41
CA TYR A 60 3.64 -13.45 -4.60
C TYR A 60 4.01 -13.57 -3.12
N HIS A 61 3.36 -12.80 -2.27
CA HIS A 61 3.56 -12.82 -0.83
C HIS A 61 2.23 -13.01 -0.09
N SER A 62 2.26 -13.67 1.06
CA SER A 62 1.04 -13.78 1.87
C SER A 62 0.72 -12.45 2.56
N ASN A 63 -0.57 -12.14 2.69
CA ASN A 63 -1.12 -11.07 3.52
C ASN A 63 -0.79 -11.22 5.02
N ASN A 64 -0.30 -12.40 5.44
CA ASN A 64 0.20 -12.66 6.78
C ASN A 64 1.69 -12.29 6.97
N GLU A 65 2.41 -11.96 5.90
CA GLU A 65 3.77 -11.41 5.97
C GLU A 65 3.71 -9.90 6.23
N ARG A 66 4.65 -9.34 7.00
CA ARG A 66 4.74 -7.88 7.19
C ARG A 66 5.42 -7.22 6.01
N ILE A 67 4.64 -6.93 4.99
CA ILE A 67 5.12 -6.37 3.72
C ILE A 67 4.32 -5.14 3.32
N VAL A 68 4.94 -4.28 2.51
CA VAL A 68 4.37 -3.04 1.97
C VAL A 68 4.78 -2.77 0.52
N ALA A 69 3.92 -2.07 -0.20
CA ALA A 69 4.25 -1.33 -1.41
C ALA A 69 4.40 0.17 -1.09
N LEU A 70 5.26 0.87 -1.82
CA LEU A 70 5.44 2.31 -1.66
C LEU A 70 5.07 3.04 -2.94
N SER A 71 4.43 4.21 -2.84
CA SER A 71 4.23 5.10 -4.00
C SER A 71 5.53 5.30 -4.78
N THR A 72 5.46 5.36 -6.12
CA THR A 72 6.62 5.47 -7.04
C THR A 72 7.75 6.37 -6.55
N GLY A 73 7.43 7.54 -5.99
CA GLY A 73 8.41 8.47 -5.44
C GLY A 73 9.23 7.94 -4.27
N TRP A 74 8.58 7.20 -3.37
CA TRP A 74 9.22 6.52 -2.25
C TRP A 74 9.74 5.14 -2.61
N TYR A 75 9.19 4.48 -3.63
CA TYR A 75 9.79 3.28 -4.19
C TYR A 75 11.17 3.58 -4.78
N ASP A 76 11.32 4.74 -5.43
CA ASP A 76 12.59 5.29 -5.92
C ASP A 76 13.35 4.30 -6.81
N GLY A 77 12.62 3.73 -7.79
CA GLY A 77 13.15 2.74 -8.72
C GLY A 77 13.70 1.50 -8.03
N GLY A 78 13.07 1.07 -6.93
CA GLY A 78 13.46 -0.10 -6.16
C GLY A 78 14.62 0.13 -5.19
N SER A 79 15.08 1.37 -4.96
CA SER A 79 16.20 1.64 -4.04
C SER A 79 15.94 1.16 -2.59
N ARG A 80 14.66 0.96 -2.24
CA ARG A 80 14.20 0.45 -0.94
C ARG A 80 13.78 -1.01 -0.96
N CYS A 81 13.84 -1.71 -2.09
CA CYS A 81 13.48 -3.12 -2.18
C CYS A 81 14.19 -3.98 -1.13
N GLY A 82 13.41 -4.84 -0.46
CA GLY A 82 13.89 -5.74 0.58
C GLY A 82 14.31 -5.05 1.88
N ARG A 83 14.27 -3.71 1.97
CA ARG A 83 14.58 -2.97 3.19
C ARG A 83 13.36 -2.89 4.09
N MET A 84 13.63 -2.77 5.38
CA MET A 84 12.59 -2.60 6.39
C MET A 84 12.28 -1.12 6.58
N ILE A 85 11.00 -0.80 6.67
CA ILE A 85 10.52 0.49 7.17
C ILE A 85 9.81 0.30 8.51
N ARG A 86 9.84 1.32 9.35
CA ARG A 86 9.03 1.39 10.56
C ARG A 86 7.83 2.27 10.29
N ILE A 87 6.63 1.74 10.51
CA ILE A 87 5.35 2.44 10.36
C ILE A 87 4.81 2.72 11.75
N THR A 88 4.32 3.93 11.99
CA THR A 88 3.72 4.35 13.27
C THR A 88 2.35 4.96 13.03
N ALA A 89 1.35 4.36 13.66
CA ALA A 89 -0.04 4.81 13.61
C ALA A 89 -0.32 5.89 14.66
N GLN A 90 -1.41 6.65 14.48
CA GLN A 90 -1.83 7.70 15.43
C GLN A 90 -2.15 7.17 16.84
N ASN A 91 -2.50 5.88 16.96
CA ASN A 91 -2.71 5.22 18.25
C ASN A 91 -1.40 4.94 19.04
N GLY A 92 -0.25 5.36 18.51
CA GLY A 92 1.08 5.21 19.12
C GLY A 92 1.74 3.85 18.89
N ARG A 93 1.05 2.89 18.25
CA ARG A 93 1.63 1.59 17.91
C ARG A 93 2.53 1.72 16.68
N SER A 94 3.61 0.93 16.66
CA SER A 94 4.49 0.82 15.51
C SER A 94 4.70 -0.64 15.12
N THR A 95 4.96 -0.88 13.84
CA THR A 95 5.46 -2.17 13.34
C THR A 95 6.52 -1.94 12.27
N THR A 96 7.32 -2.97 11.97
CA THR A 96 8.28 -2.94 10.86
C THR A 96 7.78 -3.83 9.73
N ALA A 97 7.88 -3.35 8.49
CA ALA A 97 7.46 -4.08 7.30
C ALA A 97 8.54 -4.01 6.20
N LYS A 98 8.64 -5.06 5.40
CA LYS A 98 9.56 -5.15 4.27
C LYS A 98 8.93 -4.51 3.04
N VAL A 99 9.66 -3.63 2.36
CA VAL A 99 9.24 -3.10 1.05
C VAL A 99 9.43 -4.19 0.01
N VAL A 100 8.33 -4.60 -0.64
CA VAL A 100 8.34 -5.64 -1.68
C VAL A 100 7.82 -5.15 -3.03
N ASP A 101 7.13 -4.00 -3.07
CA ASP A 101 6.47 -3.57 -4.30
C ASP A 101 6.42 -2.05 -4.50
N GLU A 102 6.04 -1.68 -5.72
CA GLU A 102 5.69 -0.32 -6.11
C GLU A 102 4.16 -0.15 -6.14
N CYS A 103 3.68 0.94 -5.54
CA CYS A 103 2.35 1.47 -5.78
C CYS A 103 2.46 2.49 -6.92
N ASP A 104 2.17 2.07 -8.16
CA ASP A 104 2.42 2.89 -9.35
C ASP A 104 1.52 4.14 -9.35
N SER A 105 2.14 5.29 -9.13
CA SER A 105 1.49 6.60 -9.08
C SER A 105 1.55 7.37 -10.39
N ARG A 106 2.02 6.73 -11.47
CA ARG A 106 2.20 7.31 -12.81
C ARG A 106 1.26 6.68 -13.83
N ASN A 107 1.07 5.37 -13.78
CA ASN A 107 0.29 4.61 -14.75
C ASN A 107 -1.00 4.05 -14.12
N GLY A 108 -1.98 3.73 -14.96
CA GLY A 108 -3.32 3.33 -14.56
C GLY A 108 -4.36 3.62 -15.65
N CYS A 109 -5.61 3.23 -15.39
CA CYS A 109 -6.75 3.36 -16.30
C CYS A 109 -6.59 2.58 -17.61
N ASP A 110 -5.78 1.54 -17.60
CA ASP A 110 -5.52 0.66 -18.75
C ASP A 110 -5.71 -0.82 -18.37
N GLN A 111 -5.60 -1.71 -19.34
CA GLN A 111 -5.85 -3.14 -19.14
C GLN A 111 -4.83 -3.80 -18.19
N GLU A 112 -3.59 -3.33 -18.16
CA GLU A 112 -2.53 -3.89 -17.30
C GLU A 112 -2.84 -3.62 -15.82
N HIS A 113 -3.44 -2.46 -15.54
CA HIS A 113 -3.86 -2.04 -14.21
C HIS A 113 -5.33 -2.36 -13.91
N ASP A 114 -5.98 -3.26 -14.67
CA ASP A 114 -7.41 -3.59 -14.55
C ASP A 114 -8.35 -2.35 -14.54
N TYR A 115 -7.96 -1.34 -15.31
CA TYR A 115 -8.62 -0.03 -15.41
C TYR A 115 -8.70 0.76 -14.10
N GLN A 116 -7.87 0.41 -13.13
CA GLN A 116 -7.77 1.15 -11.88
C GLN A 116 -6.93 2.41 -12.05
N PRO A 117 -7.27 3.50 -11.35
CA PRO A 117 -6.52 4.73 -11.43
C PRO A 117 -5.12 4.58 -10.82
N PRO A 118 -4.18 5.47 -11.19
CA PRO A 118 -2.87 5.51 -10.56
C PRO A 118 -2.96 5.68 -9.03
N CYS A 119 -2.01 5.07 -8.32
CA CYS A 119 -1.85 5.20 -6.88
C CYS A 119 -1.62 6.66 -6.46
N GLY A 120 -1.99 6.99 -5.22
CA GLY A 120 -1.57 8.24 -4.59
C GLY A 120 -0.04 8.35 -4.49
N ASN A 121 0.49 9.56 -4.41
CA ASN A 121 1.94 9.78 -4.33
C ASN A 121 2.51 9.70 -2.90
N ASN A 122 1.64 9.49 -1.91
CA ASN A 122 1.96 9.48 -0.48
C ASN A 122 1.40 8.24 0.25
N ILE A 123 1.33 7.11 -0.45
CA ILE A 123 0.77 5.84 0.00
C ILE A 123 1.87 4.88 0.48
N VAL A 124 1.62 4.28 1.63
CA VAL A 124 2.20 3.00 2.05
C VAL A 124 1.06 2.00 1.94
N ASP A 125 1.10 1.08 0.99
CA ASP A 125 0.06 0.05 0.89
C ASP A 125 0.51 -1.19 1.68
N GLY A 126 -0.23 -1.56 2.70
CA GLY A 126 0.20 -2.51 3.72
C GLY A 126 -0.67 -3.76 3.79
N SER A 127 -0.01 -4.90 3.98
CA SER A 127 -0.62 -6.21 4.19
C SER A 127 -1.48 -6.24 5.47
N ASN A 128 -2.39 -7.22 5.56
CA ASN A 128 -3.22 -7.42 6.75
C ASN A 128 -2.38 -7.60 8.03
N ALA A 129 -1.21 -8.24 7.94
CA ALA A 129 -0.28 -8.35 9.07
C ALA A 129 0.20 -6.99 9.61
N VAL A 130 0.46 -6.01 8.73
CA VAL A 130 0.85 -4.65 9.13
C VAL A 130 -0.29 -3.98 9.89
N TRP A 131 -1.51 -4.04 9.36
CA TRP A 131 -2.71 -3.47 10.01
C TRP A 131 -2.99 -4.10 11.37
N ASN A 132 -2.91 -5.43 11.45
CA ASN A 132 -3.13 -6.19 12.68
C ASN A 132 -2.09 -5.85 13.76
N ASP A 133 -0.81 -5.74 13.40
CA ASP A 133 0.25 -5.36 14.36
C ASP A 133 0.07 -3.93 14.87
N LEU A 134 -0.39 -3.02 14.01
CA LEU A 134 -0.75 -1.65 14.38
C LEU A 134 -2.06 -1.58 15.18
N GLY A 135 -2.80 -2.68 15.32
CA GLY A 135 -4.08 -2.72 16.03
C GLY A 135 -5.16 -1.87 15.35
N LEU A 136 -5.14 -1.80 14.02
CA LEU A 136 -6.07 -1.04 13.20
C LEU A 136 -7.18 -1.96 12.67
N ASN A 137 -8.39 -1.42 12.52
CA ASN A 137 -9.46 -2.15 11.84
C ASN A 137 -9.30 -2.01 10.32
N THR A 138 -9.10 -3.14 9.64
CA THR A 138 -8.96 -3.20 8.18
C THR A 138 -10.24 -2.74 7.45
N ASP A 139 -11.43 -2.78 8.07
CA ASP A 139 -12.68 -2.29 7.46
C ASP A 139 -12.67 -0.77 7.20
N ILE A 140 -11.76 -0.03 7.86
CA ILE A 140 -11.59 1.41 7.64
C ILE A 140 -10.98 1.67 6.26
N GLY A 141 -10.17 0.74 5.76
CA GLY A 141 -9.50 0.82 4.46
C GLY A 141 -8.27 1.74 4.45
N VAL A 142 -8.38 2.93 5.06
CA VAL A 142 -7.39 3.99 4.95
C VAL A 142 -7.18 4.74 6.27
N VAL A 143 -5.92 4.92 6.71
CA VAL A 143 -5.58 5.74 7.88
C VAL A 143 -4.31 6.56 7.69
N ASP A 144 -4.18 7.66 8.43
CA ASP A 144 -2.93 8.42 8.49
C ASP A 144 -1.88 7.70 9.37
N VAL A 145 -0.65 7.63 8.86
CA VAL A 145 0.52 7.08 9.56
C VAL A 145 1.74 7.97 9.35
N THR A 146 2.84 7.64 10.02
CA THR A 146 4.18 8.10 9.64
C THR A 146 5.06 6.88 9.37
N TRP A 147 6.08 7.03 8.53
CA TRP A 147 7.07 5.97 8.35
C TRP A 147 8.50 6.51 8.27
N SER A 148 9.46 5.65 8.56
CA SER A 148 10.89 5.91 8.37
C SER A 148 11.58 4.62 7.93
N MET A 149 12.81 4.70 7.41
CA MET A 149 13.66 3.51 7.36
C MET A 149 13.86 2.97 8.79
N ALA A 150 13.86 1.65 8.95
CA ALA A 150 14.11 0.97 10.22
C ALA A 150 15.60 0.74 10.46
#